data_AF-R5TPJ3-F1
#
_entry.id   AF-R5TPJ3-F1
#
_cell.length_a   1.000
_cell.length_b   1.000
_cell.length_c   1.000
_cell.angle_alpha   90.00
_cell.angle_beta   90.00
_cell.angle_gamma   90.00
#
_symmetry.space_group_name_H-M   'P 1'
#
loop_
_entity.id
_entity.type
_entity.pdbx_description
1 polymer ?
#
loop_
_entity_poly.entity_id
_entity_poly.type
_entity_poly.pdbx_seq_one_letter_code
_entity_poly.pdbx_strand_id
1 'polypeptide(L)'
;MGKGNAAVKQWLGNPRRFADLFNGIVFQGKQVILPEDLHPATGETDILVSDKNEKAKEVQRYRDIIMRWEQGAYLVLLACENQENVHYAMTVRNMLYDSLSYVEQIRQSWKCLEAAEKQKVAEAEFLSRFRKEDRLVPVITLVFYYHPDVWDGSQDLYGILRWSEDEDKNEILKKYISNYRINLIDAGNVKELERFHTDLQEIFGMLQCRQDKEKLLHYVKSKEQYFRHVDEETYQVLREFLHSETILKQAFEKEKREEQVDMCKALEDLYQDGIEQGAVEAYQEVGFSKEEIIERVQKKFSCAVEKAEEIVEKYWKE
;
A
#
# COMPACT_ATOMS: atom_id res chain seq x y z
N MET A 1 -10.08 8.45 -6.64
CA MET A 1 -8.86 7.66 -6.43
C MET A 1 -7.80 8.16 -7.40
N GLY A 2 -6.58 8.44 -6.94
CA GLY A 2 -5.46 8.75 -7.83
C GLY A 2 -5.03 7.51 -8.63
N LYS A 3 -4.37 7.72 -9.77
CA LYS A 3 -3.88 6.61 -10.64
C LYS A 3 -2.94 5.65 -9.89
N GLY A 4 -2.18 6.17 -8.93
CA GLY A 4 -1.27 5.39 -8.07
C GLY A 4 -1.94 4.34 -7.20
N ASN A 5 -3.01 4.71 -6.48
CA ASN A 5 -3.75 3.77 -5.63
C ASN A 5 -4.33 2.59 -6.45
N ALA A 6 -4.72 2.83 -7.70
CA ALA A 6 -5.21 1.76 -8.58
C ALA A 6 -4.12 0.72 -8.91
N ALA A 7 -2.89 1.15 -9.17
CA ALA A 7 -1.76 0.24 -9.44
C ALA A 7 -1.41 -0.61 -8.22
N VAL A 8 -1.32 0.01 -7.04
CA VAL A 8 -1.02 -0.71 -5.78
C VAL A 8 -2.13 -1.72 -5.45
N LYS A 9 -3.40 -1.32 -5.66
CA LYS A 9 -4.56 -2.21 -5.49
C LYS A 9 -4.50 -3.42 -6.43
N GLN A 10 -4.14 -3.22 -7.69
CA GLN A 10 -4.04 -4.31 -8.65
C GLN A 10 -2.92 -5.28 -8.27
N TRP A 11 -1.73 -4.74 -7.97
CA TRP A 11 -0.53 -5.50 -7.65
C TRP A 11 -0.68 -6.33 -6.36
N LEU A 12 -1.18 -5.74 -5.27
CA LEU A 12 -1.50 -6.47 -4.04
C LEU A 12 -2.72 -7.38 -4.18
N GLY A 13 -3.57 -7.15 -5.19
CA GLY A 13 -4.70 -8.00 -5.53
C GLY A 13 -4.29 -9.37 -6.08
N ASN A 14 -3.02 -9.58 -6.42
CA ASN A 14 -2.49 -10.88 -6.80
C ASN A 14 -2.55 -11.85 -5.60
N PRO A 15 -3.24 -13.01 -5.70
CA PRO A 15 -3.39 -13.94 -4.57
C PRO A 15 -2.07 -14.41 -3.95
N ARG A 16 -0.99 -14.52 -4.74
CA ARG A 16 0.33 -14.92 -4.21
C ARG A 16 0.91 -13.85 -3.31
N ARG A 17 0.94 -12.60 -3.77
CA ARG A 17 1.43 -11.46 -2.97
C ARG A 17 0.52 -11.22 -1.77
N PHE A 18 -0.80 -11.33 -1.95
CA PHE A 18 -1.76 -11.17 -0.85
C PHE A 18 -1.58 -12.22 0.24
N ALA A 19 -1.44 -13.50 -0.13
CA ALA A 19 -1.14 -14.58 0.81
C ALA A 19 0.17 -14.35 1.55
N ASP A 20 1.23 -13.97 0.82
CA ASP A 20 2.55 -13.70 1.38
C ASP A 20 2.55 -12.52 2.34
N LEU A 21 1.80 -11.44 2.03
CA LEU A 21 1.61 -10.30 2.93
C LEU A 21 1.01 -10.73 4.27
N PHE A 22 -0.09 -11.49 4.24
CA PHE A 22 -0.73 -11.97 5.46
C PHE A 22 0.10 -13.03 6.20
N ASN A 23 0.77 -13.92 5.48
CA ASN A 23 1.67 -14.90 6.07
C ASN A 23 2.83 -14.22 6.79
N GLY A 24 3.45 -13.21 6.17
CA GLY A 24 4.55 -12.45 6.77
C GLY A 24 4.13 -11.67 8.02
N ILE A 25 2.95 -11.04 7.99
CA ILE A 25 2.49 -10.14 9.06
C ILE A 25 1.70 -10.88 10.14
N VAL A 26 0.62 -11.57 9.76
CA VAL A 26 -0.31 -12.21 10.70
C VAL A 26 0.25 -13.53 11.22
N PHE A 27 0.88 -14.32 10.34
CA PHE A 27 1.41 -15.65 10.68
C PHE A 27 2.93 -15.68 10.90
N GLN A 28 3.56 -14.50 10.99
CA GLN A 28 4.98 -14.34 11.34
C GLN A 28 5.91 -15.15 10.41
N GLY A 29 5.65 -15.11 9.11
CA GLY A 29 6.42 -15.79 8.06
C GLY A 29 6.01 -17.25 7.80
N LYS A 30 5.14 -17.83 8.63
CA LYS A 30 4.61 -19.18 8.39
C LYS A 30 3.67 -19.16 7.19
N GLN A 31 3.88 -20.08 6.26
CA GLN A 31 3.09 -20.23 5.03
C GLN A 31 1.77 -20.96 5.34
N VAL A 32 0.80 -20.22 5.87
CA VAL A 32 -0.50 -20.75 6.32
C VAL A 32 -1.58 -20.55 5.25
N ILE A 33 -1.68 -19.33 4.72
CA ILE A 33 -2.58 -19.00 3.62
C ILE A 33 -1.90 -19.43 2.33
N LEU A 34 -2.55 -20.31 1.57
CA LEU A 34 -2.12 -20.65 0.22
C LEU A 34 -2.86 -19.77 -0.81
N PRO A 35 -2.21 -19.37 -1.92
CA PRO A 35 -2.85 -18.53 -2.94
C PRO A 35 -4.11 -19.17 -3.56
N GLU A 36 -4.10 -20.50 -3.72
CA GLU A 36 -5.25 -21.29 -4.19
C GLU A 36 -6.46 -21.29 -3.24
N ASP A 37 -6.26 -20.99 -1.95
CA ASP A 37 -7.34 -20.91 -0.94
C ASP A 37 -7.98 -19.50 -0.89
N LEU A 38 -7.52 -18.56 -1.72
CA LEU A 38 -8.00 -17.18 -1.76
C LEU A 38 -8.96 -16.95 -2.92
N HIS A 39 -10.15 -16.44 -2.59
CA HIS A 39 -11.16 -16.07 -3.56
C HIS A 39 -11.45 -14.56 -3.48
N PRO A 40 -11.32 -13.80 -4.57
CA PRO A 40 -11.70 -12.39 -4.58
C PRO A 40 -13.15 -12.20 -4.14
N ALA A 41 -13.37 -11.30 -3.19
CA ALA A 41 -14.71 -10.88 -2.77
C ALA A 41 -14.93 -9.42 -3.20
N THR A 42 -16.17 -9.05 -3.47
CA THR A 42 -16.52 -7.68 -3.86
C THR A 42 -16.19 -6.71 -2.72
N GLY A 43 -15.28 -5.76 -3.00
CA GLY A 43 -14.90 -4.68 -2.07
C GLY A 43 -15.93 -3.55 -1.96
N GLU A 44 -16.85 -3.51 -2.92
CA GLU A 44 -17.93 -2.53 -3.03
C GLU A 44 -19.24 -3.21 -2.60
N THR A 45 -19.79 -2.74 -1.49
CA THR A 45 -21.15 -3.09 -1.07
C THR A 45 -21.78 -1.82 -0.52
N ASP A 46 -22.82 -1.35 -1.18
CA ASP A 46 -23.61 -0.21 -0.73
C ASP A 46 -24.46 -0.64 0.47
N ILE A 47 -24.10 -0.13 1.64
CA ILE A 47 -24.96 -0.26 2.81
C ILE A 47 -25.83 0.97 2.84
N LEU A 48 -27.06 0.80 2.34
CA LEU A 48 -28.13 1.78 2.57
C LEU A 48 -28.40 1.82 4.07
N VAL A 49 -28.07 2.95 4.69
CA VAL A 49 -28.51 3.29 6.04
C VAL A 49 -29.77 4.13 5.86
N SER A 50 -30.93 3.51 6.06
CA SER A 50 -32.21 4.20 6.03
C SER A 50 -32.39 4.98 7.33
N ASP A 51 -32.43 6.31 7.24
CA ASP A 51 -32.97 7.14 8.32
C ASP A 51 -34.51 6.99 8.32
N LYS A 52 -35.15 6.99 9.49
CA LYS A 52 -36.62 6.90 9.61
C LYS A 52 -37.32 8.12 8.99
N ASN A 53 -36.56 9.16 8.63
CA ASN A 53 -37.00 10.35 7.90
C ASN A 53 -36.33 10.41 6.51
N GLU A 54 -36.85 9.63 5.55
CA GLU A 54 -36.87 9.83 4.08
C GLU A 54 -35.60 10.21 3.29
N LYS A 55 -34.40 10.14 3.86
CA LYS A 55 -33.16 10.11 3.04
C LYS A 55 -32.29 8.94 3.47
N ALA A 56 -32.34 7.85 2.70
CA ALA A 56 -31.33 6.82 2.77
C ALA A 56 -29.98 7.47 2.47
N LYS A 57 -29.09 7.53 3.46
CA LYS A 57 -27.69 7.88 3.23
C LYS A 57 -26.99 6.58 2.88
N GLU A 58 -26.52 6.51 1.65
CA GLU A 58 -25.66 5.44 1.20
C GLU A 58 -24.30 5.61 1.89
N VAL A 59 -23.97 4.71 2.79
CA VAL A 59 -22.62 4.64 3.34
C VAL A 59 -21.84 3.76 2.37
N GLN A 60 -21.17 4.40 1.42
CA GLN A 60 -20.33 3.71 0.45
C GLN A 60 -19.07 3.18 1.14
N ARG A 61 -18.84 1.88 0.98
CA ARG A 61 -17.68 1.16 1.49
C ARG A 61 -16.68 1.01 0.35
N TYR A 62 -15.49 1.54 0.55
CA TYR A 62 -14.36 1.36 -0.36
C TYR A 62 -13.25 0.67 0.41
N ARG A 63 -13.27 -0.67 0.43
CA ARG A 63 -12.04 -1.42 0.74
C ARG A 63 -11.27 -1.59 -0.55
N ASP A 64 -9.96 -1.38 -0.51
CA ASP A 64 -9.15 -1.53 -1.72
C ASP A 64 -9.14 -2.99 -2.17
N ILE A 65 -8.86 -3.94 -1.27
CA ILE A 65 -8.85 -5.37 -1.58
C ILE A 65 -9.60 -6.15 -0.50
N ILE A 66 -10.45 -7.09 -0.91
CA ILE A 66 -11.04 -8.10 -0.02
C ILE A 66 -10.85 -9.49 -0.63
N MET A 67 -10.25 -10.39 0.13
CA MET A 67 -10.12 -11.80 -0.22
C MET A 67 -10.83 -12.64 0.83
N ARG A 68 -11.57 -13.63 0.34
CA ARG A 68 -12.17 -14.68 1.15
C ARG A 68 -11.18 -15.83 1.22
N TRP A 69 -10.64 -16.10 2.41
CA TRP A 69 -9.78 -17.26 2.67
C TRP A 69 -10.63 -18.43 3.15
N GLU A 70 -10.60 -19.54 2.41
CA GLU A 70 -11.35 -20.76 2.71
C GLU A 70 -10.41 -21.95 2.90
N GLN A 71 -10.34 -22.48 4.13
CA GLN A 71 -9.57 -23.69 4.42
C GLN A 71 -10.37 -24.62 5.34
N GLY A 72 -11.03 -25.61 4.74
CA GLY A 72 -11.91 -26.53 5.48
C GLY A 72 -13.09 -25.79 6.12
N ALA A 73 -13.11 -25.69 7.46
CA ALA A 73 -14.13 -24.94 8.20
C ALA A 73 -13.73 -23.50 8.51
N TYR A 74 -12.48 -23.11 8.23
CA TYR A 74 -12.00 -21.74 8.41
C TYR A 74 -12.40 -20.91 7.21
N LEU A 75 -13.18 -19.87 7.51
CA LEU A 75 -13.54 -18.84 6.57
C LEU A 75 -13.16 -17.52 7.23
N VAL A 76 -12.33 -16.71 6.56
CA VAL A 76 -11.90 -15.38 7.05
C VAL A 76 -11.96 -14.38 5.91
N LEU A 77 -12.52 -13.20 6.16
CA LEU A 77 -12.41 -12.07 5.24
C LEU A 77 -11.14 -11.29 5.54
N LEU A 78 -10.21 -11.31 4.59
CA LEU A 78 -8.95 -10.59 4.65
C LEU A 78 -9.09 -9.32 3.83
N ALA A 79 -8.77 -8.17 4.42
CA ALA A 79 -8.82 -6.91 3.70
C ALA A 79 -7.51 -6.14 3.79
N CYS A 80 -7.22 -5.39 2.73
CA CYS A 80 -6.09 -4.48 2.64
C CYS A 80 -6.60 -3.08 2.30
N GLU A 81 -6.22 -2.10 3.12
CA GLU A 81 -6.48 -0.68 2.88
C GLU A 81 -5.17 0.00 2.51
N ASN A 82 -5.04 0.44 1.26
CA ASN A 82 -3.85 1.09 0.76
C ASN A 82 -3.88 2.58 1.16
N GLN A 83 -2.87 3.03 1.89
CA GLN A 83 -2.80 4.40 2.38
C GLN A 83 -1.48 5.06 1.96
N GLU A 84 -1.59 6.04 1.06
CA GLU A 84 -0.48 6.92 0.71
C GLU A 84 -0.25 7.98 1.78
N ASN A 85 -1.29 8.53 2.39
CA ASN A 85 -1.19 9.59 3.39
C ASN A 85 -1.71 9.11 4.75
N VAL A 86 -1.15 9.66 5.83
CA VAL A 86 -1.64 9.37 7.18
C VAL A 86 -3.07 9.91 7.33
N HIS A 87 -3.97 9.03 7.73
CA HIS A 87 -5.32 9.40 8.11
C HIS A 87 -5.45 9.24 9.63
N TYR A 88 -5.40 10.32 10.39
CA TYR A 88 -5.36 10.27 11.87
C TYR A 88 -6.58 9.60 12.53
N ALA A 89 -7.71 9.49 11.82
CA ALA A 89 -8.89 8.73 12.26
C ALA A 89 -8.97 7.31 11.67
N MET A 90 -7.85 6.73 11.21
CA MET A 90 -7.80 5.42 10.54
C MET A 90 -8.33 4.29 11.43
N THR A 91 -8.15 4.38 12.74
CA THR A 91 -8.71 3.44 13.71
C THR A 91 -10.23 3.40 13.67
N VAL A 92 -10.89 4.56 13.69
CA VAL A 92 -12.35 4.66 13.66
C VAL A 92 -12.89 4.23 12.29
N ARG A 93 -12.17 4.58 11.21
CA ARG A 93 -12.51 4.17 9.84
C ARG A 93 -12.47 2.65 9.67
N ASN A 94 -11.40 1.99 10.13
CA ASN A 94 -11.30 0.53 10.09
C ASN A 94 -12.38 -0.13 10.94
N MET A 95 -12.62 0.38 12.16
CA MET A 95 -13.68 -0.11 13.04
C MET A 95 -15.05 -0.08 12.36
N LEU A 96 -15.37 1.03 11.68
CA LEU A 96 -16.59 1.13 10.88
C LEU A 96 -16.62 0.07 9.78
N TYR A 97 -15.55 -0.06 8.99
CA TYR A 97 -15.51 -1.01 7.87
C TYR A 97 -15.61 -2.48 8.31
N ASP A 98 -14.93 -2.86 9.41
CA ASP A 98 -15.04 -4.20 9.99
C ASP A 98 -16.48 -4.46 10.45
N SER A 99 -17.08 -3.49 11.15
CA SER A 99 -18.48 -3.58 11.61
C SER A 99 -19.45 -3.73 10.43
N LEU A 100 -19.27 -2.94 9.37
CA LEU A 100 -20.06 -3.01 8.15
C LEU A 100 -19.91 -4.37 7.44
N SER A 101 -18.73 -4.99 7.51
CA SER A 101 -18.52 -6.35 6.98
C SER A 101 -19.40 -7.37 7.68
N TYR A 102 -19.46 -7.31 9.01
CA TYR A 102 -20.31 -8.20 9.80
C TYR A 102 -21.80 -7.94 9.55
N VAL A 103 -22.22 -6.68 9.43
CA VAL A 103 -23.60 -6.32 9.07
C VAL A 103 -23.99 -6.94 7.72
N GLU A 104 -23.10 -6.92 6.73
CA GLU A 104 -23.36 -7.52 5.42
C GLU A 104 -23.41 -9.05 5.49
N GLN A 105 -22.56 -9.70 6.27
CA GLN A 105 -22.65 -11.14 6.52
C GLN A 105 -24.01 -11.54 7.12
N ILE A 106 -24.50 -10.77 8.10
CA ILE A 106 -25.83 -10.98 8.71
C ILE A 106 -26.92 -10.87 7.64
N ARG A 107 -26.88 -9.81 6.82
CA ARG A 107 -27.86 -9.59 5.73
C ARG A 107 -27.85 -10.72 4.70
N GLN A 108 -26.68 -11.17 4.28
CA GLN A 108 -26.54 -12.24 3.29
C GLN A 108 -27.03 -13.58 3.84
N SER A 109 -26.63 -13.93 5.06
CA SER A 109 -27.12 -15.13 5.75
C SER A 109 -28.64 -15.15 5.85
N TRP A 110 -29.24 -14.01 6.22
CA TRP A 110 -30.68 -13.88 6.33
C TRP A 110 -31.39 -14.01 4.98
N LYS A 111 -30.89 -13.37 3.92
CA LYS A 111 -31.43 -13.51 2.55
C LYS A 111 -31.42 -14.96 2.07
N CYS A 112 -30.32 -15.68 2.33
CA CYS A 112 -30.23 -17.11 1.99
C CYS A 112 -31.26 -17.95 2.76
N LEU A 113 -31.53 -17.60 4.02
CA LEU A 113 -32.55 -18.26 4.83
C LEU A 113 -33.97 -18.01 4.31
N GLU A 114 -34.29 -16.76 3.96
CA GLU A 114 -35.58 -16.38 3.37
C GLU A 114 -35.83 -17.14 2.06
N ALA A 115 -34.80 -17.28 1.21
CA ALA A 115 -34.89 -18.01 -0.05
C ALA A 115 -35.04 -19.54 0.12
N ALA A 116 -34.66 -20.11 1.28
CA ALA A 116 -34.71 -21.55 1.54
C ALA A 116 -36.08 -22.05 2.07
N GLU A 117 -37.05 -21.15 2.27
CA GLU A 117 -38.50 -21.37 2.53
C GLU A 117 -38.95 -22.38 3.62
N LYS A 118 -38.07 -22.91 4.49
CA LYS A 118 -38.44 -24.11 5.31
C LYS A 118 -38.21 -24.04 6.82
N GLN A 119 -37.90 -22.89 7.42
CA GLN A 119 -37.60 -22.85 8.87
C GLN A 119 -38.51 -21.87 9.63
N LYS A 120 -39.15 -22.38 10.70
CA LYS A 120 -39.81 -21.53 11.70
C LYS A 120 -38.73 -20.79 12.47
N VAL A 121 -38.79 -19.46 12.44
CA VAL A 121 -37.83 -18.58 13.10
C VAL A 121 -38.48 -18.01 14.36
N ALA A 122 -37.76 -17.92 15.47
CA ALA A 122 -38.31 -17.29 16.68
C ALA A 122 -38.48 -15.77 16.49
N GLU A 123 -39.38 -15.14 17.24
CA GLU A 123 -39.65 -13.69 17.13
C GLU A 123 -38.39 -12.85 17.31
N ALA A 124 -37.55 -13.17 18.31
CA ALA A 124 -36.30 -12.45 18.55
C ALA A 124 -35.27 -12.60 17.41
N GLU A 125 -35.24 -13.77 16.76
CA GLU A 125 -34.36 -14.05 15.61
C GLU A 125 -34.85 -13.32 14.36
N PHE A 126 -36.17 -13.23 14.18
CA PHE A 126 -36.79 -12.44 13.12
C PHE A 126 -36.50 -10.94 13.28
N LEU A 127 -36.63 -10.42 14.51
CA LEU A 127 -36.37 -9.00 14.79
C LEU A 127 -34.89 -8.61 14.61
N SER A 128 -33.97 -9.49 15.01
CA SER A 128 -32.53 -9.26 14.86
C SER A 128 -31.98 -9.61 13.48
N ARG A 129 -32.73 -10.39 12.69
CA ARG A 129 -32.29 -11.00 11.42
C ARG A 129 -31.05 -11.87 11.58
N PHE A 130 -30.89 -12.50 12.75
CA PHE A 130 -29.76 -13.35 13.10
C PHE A 130 -30.23 -14.43 14.06
N ARG A 131 -30.01 -15.71 13.71
CA ARG A 131 -30.40 -16.83 14.57
C ARG A 131 -29.38 -17.06 15.67
N LYS A 132 -29.80 -17.71 16.75
CA LYS A 132 -28.89 -18.03 17.87
C LYS A 132 -27.72 -18.94 17.45
N GLU A 133 -27.96 -19.81 16.47
CA GLU A 133 -27.00 -20.76 15.93
C GLU A 133 -26.16 -20.17 14.80
N ASP A 134 -26.53 -19.00 14.27
CA ASP A 134 -25.73 -18.34 13.24
C ASP A 134 -24.34 -18.00 13.77
N ARG A 135 -23.33 -18.15 12.91
CA ARG A 135 -21.94 -17.84 13.21
C ARG A 135 -21.41 -16.92 12.13
N LEU A 136 -20.78 -15.83 12.56
CA LEU A 136 -20.11 -14.91 11.66
C LEU A 136 -18.71 -15.39 11.33
N VAL A 137 -18.27 -14.99 10.16
CA VAL A 137 -16.93 -15.20 9.62
C VAL A 137 -16.03 -14.10 10.16
N PRO A 138 -14.90 -14.43 10.82
CA PRO A 138 -13.94 -13.42 11.27
C PRO A 138 -13.45 -12.52 10.12
N VAL A 139 -13.22 -11.25 10.45
CA VAL A 139 -12.68 -10.23 9.54
C VAL A 139 -11.32 -9.78 10.08
N ILE A 140 -10.28 -9.83 9.24
CA ILE A 140 -8.95 -9.30 9.53
C ILE A 140 -8.61 -8.25 8.48
N THR A 141 -8.35 -7.03 8.92
CA THR A 141 -7.99 -5.92 8.04
C THR A 141 -6.56 -5.49 8.33
N LEU A 142 -5.71 -5.49 7.29
CA LEU A 142 -4.38 -4.90 7.28
C LEU A 142 -4.46 -3.50 6.64
N VAL A 143 -3.83 -2.50 7.26
CA VAL A 143 -3.62 -1.18 6.67
C VAL A 143 -2.23 -1.19 6.06
N PHE A 144 -2.15 -1.09 4.73
CA PHE A 144 -0.90 -1.07 3.99
C PHE A 144 -0.50 0.38 3.72
N TYR A 145 0.43 0.88 4.52
CA TYR A 145 0.95 2.23 4.44
C TYR A 145 2.30 2.24 3.74
N TYR A 146 2.44 3.08 2.71
CA TYR A 146 3.62 3.11 1.85
C TYR A 146 4.18 4.50 1.62
N HIS A 147 3.83 5.50 2.44
CA HIS A 147 4.42 6.83 2.38
C HIS A 147 5.90 6.85 2.82
N PRO A 148 6.76 7.75 2.31
CA PRO A 148 8.15 7.95 2.75
C PRO A 148 8.34 8.16 4.25
N ASP A 149 7.48 8.98 4.85
CA ASP A 149 7.52 9.24 6.29
C ASP A 149 7.00 8.06 7.09
N VAL A 150 7.49 7.91 8.31
CA VAL A 150 7.02 6.90 9.25
C VAL A 150 5.60 7.25 9.70
N TRP A 151 4.75 6.23 9.82
CA TRP A 151 3.39 6.43 10.32
C TRP A 151 3.37 7.04 11.74
N ASP A 152 2.68 8.15 11.91
CA ASP A 152 2.58 8.90 13.17
C ASP A 152 1.15 8.94 13.77
N GLY A 153 0.17 8.29 13.13
CA GLY A 153 -1.19 8.18 13.64
C GLY A 153 -1.36 7.15 14.76
N SER A 154 -2.37 7.33 15.62
CA SER A 154 -2.71 6.30 16.62
C SER A 154 -3.14 4.99 15.94
N GLN A 155 -2.63 3.86 16.45
CA GLN A 155 -2.99 2.52 15.99
C GLN A 155 -4.10 1.86 16.82
N ASP A 156 -4.60 2.56 17.83
CA ASP A 156 -5.71 2.08 18.65
C ASP A 156 -6.68 3.21 19.06
N LEU A 157 -7.86 2.81 19.53
CA LEU A 157 -8.94 3.75 19.84
C LEU A 157 -8.55 4.61 21.03
N TYR A 158 -7.89 4.02 22.03
CA TYR A 158 -7.46 4.74 23.22
C TYR A 158 -6.51 5.89 22.92
N GLY A 159 -5.61 5.75 21.94
CA GLY A 159 -4.72 6.84 21.53
C GLY A 159 -5.42 8.01 20.82
N ILE A 160 -6.69 7.84 20.42
CA ILE A 160 -7.51 8.91 19.80
C ILE A 160 -8.48 9.53 20.82
N LEU A 161 -8.90 8.77 21.83
CA LEU A 161 -9.83 9.25 22.84
C LEU A 161 -9.20 10.36 23.70
N ARG A 162 -10.02 11.36 24.03
CA ARG A 162 -9.63 12.38 25.00
C ARG A 162 -9.78 11.82 26.40
N TRP A 163 -8.66 11.67 27.09
CA TRP A 163 -8.60 11.30 28.50
C TRP A 163 -8.58 12.54 29.40
N SER A 164 -9.06 12.41 30.63
CA SER A 164 -8.93 13.47 31.64
C SER A 164 -7.54 13.45 32.29
N GLU A 165 -7.15 14.52 32.98
CA GLU A 165 -5.95 14.55 33.83
C GLU A 165 -6.03 13.59 35.04
N ASP A 166 -7.25 13.14 35.38
CA ASP A 166 -7.52 12.16 36.43
C ASP A 166 -7.32 10.73 35.91
N GLU A 167 -6.14 10.16 36.16
CA GLU A 167 -5.76 8.81 35.71
C GLU A 167 -6.65 7.71 36.32
N ASP A 168 -7.06 7.86 37.59
CA ASP A 168 -7.91 6.88 38.28
C ASP A 168 -9.27 6.75 37.58
N LYS A 169 -9.88 7.87 37.18
CA LYS A 169 -11.12 7.84 36.38
C LYS A 169 -10.89 7.21 35.01
N ASN A 170 -9.78 7.50 34.34
CA ASN A 170 -9.47 6.91 33.04
C ASN A 170 -9.36 5.38 33.14
N GLU A 171 -8.70 4.85 34.17
CA GLU A 171 -8.57 3.40 34.38
C GLU A 171 -9.90 2.71 34.67
N ILE A 172 -10.85 3.40 35.33
CA ILE A 172 -12.21 2.91 35.47
C ILE A 172 -12.90 2.86 34.10
N LEU A 173 -12.80 3.93 33.29
CA LEU A 173 -13.45 4.02 31.98
C LEU A 173 -12.92 2.99 30.98
N LYS A 174 -11.60 2.72 30.98
CA LYS A 174 -10.97 1.71 30.11
C LYS A 174 -11.55 0.30 30.33
N LYS A 175 -12.14 -0.01 31.49
CA LYS A 175 -12.82 -1.30 31.72
C LYS A 175 -14.12 -1.46 30.93
N TYR A 176 -14.74 -0.36 30.52
CA TYR A 176 -16.04 -0.35 29.84
C TYR A 176 -15.94 0.06 28.36
N ILE A 177 -14.84 0.71 27.97
CA ILE A 177 -14.60 1.12 26.58
C ILE A 177 -13.67 0.10 25.92
N SER A 178 -14.14 -0.60 24.89
CA SER A 178 -13.30 -1.52 24.12
C SER A 178 -12.21 -0.78 23.34
N ASN A 179 -10.95 -1.21 23.47
CA ASN A 179 -9.86 -0.65 22.67
C ASN A 179 -9.75 -1.35 21.31
N TYR A 180 -10.36 -0.78 20.28
CA TYR A 180 -10.19 -1.26 18.92
C TYR A 180 -8.78 -0.97 18.40
N ARG A 181 -8.11 -1.97 17.81
CA ARG A 181 -6.74 -1.85 17.26
C ARG A 181 -6.75 -2.10 15.76
N ILE A 182 -5.93 -1.34 15.02
CA ILE A 182 -5.65 -1.62 13.60
C ILE A 182 -4.40 -2.48 13.46
N ASN A 183 -4.35 -3.27 12.39
CA ASN A 183 -3.15 -4.00 11.99
C ASN A 183 -2.44 -3.18 10.91
N LEU A 184 -1.50 -2.32 11.30
CA LEU A 184 -0.77 -1.46 10.37
C LEU A 184 0.51 -2.13 9.89
N ILE A 185 0.79 -2.00 8.59
CA ILE A 185 2.07 -2.33 7.97
C ILE A 185 2.61 -1.04 7.36
N ASP A 186 3.71 -0.57 7.93
CA ASP A 186 4.51 0.50 7.32
C ASP A 186 5.56 -0.17 6.41
N ALA A 187 5.29 -0.14 5.11
CA ALA A 187 6.08 -0.83 4.09
C ALA A 187 7.54 -0.32 4.03
N GLY A 188 7.78 0.93 4.42
CA GLY A 188 9.12 1.52 4.51
C GLY A 188 9.88 1.13 5.78
N ASN A 189 9.25 0.44 6.72
CA ASN A 189 9.81 0.17 8.06
C ASN A 189 9.56 -1.29 8.53
N VAL A 190 9.47 -2.23 7.58
CA VAL A 190 9.29 -3.67 7.87
C VAL A 190 10.57 -4.29 8.42
N LYS A 191 10.60 -4.76 9.66
CA LYS A 191 11.85 -5.25 10.28
C LYS A 191 12.35 -6.61 9.76
N GLU A 192 11.44 -7.55 9.52
CA GLU A 192 11.78 -8.95 9.21
C GLU A 192 11.38 -9.26 7.76
N LEU A 193 12.20 -8.79 6.81
CA LEU A 193 12.00 -8.93 5.37
C LEU A 193 12.04 -10.40 4.91
N GLU A 194 12.75 -11.25 5.65
CA GLU A 194 12.87 -12.70 5.44
C GLU A 194 11.54 -13.45 5.60
N ARG A 195 10.50 -12.81 6.14
CA ARG A 195 9.17 -13.40 6.28
C ARG A 195 8.36 -13.40 4.99
N PHE A 196 8.81 -12.68 3.97
CA PHE A 196 8.15 -12.53 2.68
C PHE A 196 8.93 -13.32 1.63
N HIS A 197 8.21 -14.01 0.76
CA HIS A 197 8.76 -14.92 -0.25
C HIS A 197 8.33 -14.57 -1.68
N THR A 198 7.68 -13.42 -1.87
CA THR A 198 7.33 -12.84 -3.17
C THR A 198 8.09 -11.53 -3.40
N ASP A 199 7.76 -10.83 -4.49
CA ASP A 199 8.20 -9.47 -4.82
C ASP A 199 8.17 -8.53 -3.59
N LEU A 200 7.24 -8.74 -2.65
CA LEU A 200 7.13 -7.98 -1.40
C LEU A 200 8.46 -7.87 -0.64
N GLN A 201 9.26 -8.94 -0.57
CA GLN A 201 10.53 -8.92 0.13
C GLN A 201 11.48 -7.86 -0.44
N GLU A 202 11.67 -7.88 -1.75
CA GLU A 202 12.62 -7.00 -2.42
C GLU A 202 12.09 -5.57 -2.49
N ILE A 203 10.78 -5.40 -2.63
CA ILE A 203 10.15 -4.07 -2.63
C ILE A 203 10.22 -3.43 -1.25
N PHE A 204 9.92 -4.15 -0.16
CA PHE A 204 10.04 -3.61 1.19
C PHE A 204 11.49 -3.24 1.53
N GLY A 205 12.46 -4.07 1.15
CA GLY A 205 13.88 -3.71 1.32
C GLY A 205 14.28 -2.47 0.52
N MET A 206 13.77 -2.31 -0.70
CA MET A 206 13.98 -1.10 -1.49
C MET A 206 13.34 0.14 -0.85
N LEU A 207 12.12 0.01 -0.33
CA LEU A 207 11.36 1.08 0.33
C LEU A 207 12.06 1.63 1.58
N GLN A 208 12.79 0.79 2.33
CA GLN A 208 13.61 1.22 3.48
C GLN A 208 14.74 2.16 3.09
N CYS A 209 15.24 2.04 1.85
CA CYS A 209 16.38 2.81 1.36
C CYS A 209 15.97 3.99 0.46
N ARG A 210 14.69 4.15 0.13
CA ARG A 210 14.23 5.09 -0.93
C ARG A 210 14.57 6.56 -0.71
N GLN A 211 14.77 6.98 0.54
CA GLN A 211 15.14 8.37 0.88
C GLN A 211 16.65 8.64 0.74
N ASP A 212 17.47 7.59 0.62
CA ASP A 212 18.92 7.67 0.50
C ASP A 212 19.36 7.11 -0.85
N LYS A 213 19.75 8.00 -1.76
CA LYS A 213 20.07 7.66 -3.16
C LYS A 213 21.19 6.62 -3.27
N GLU A 214 22.24 6.73 -2.46
CA GLU A 214 23.37 5.81 -2.51
C GLU A 214 22.99 4.43 -1.99
N LYS A 215 22.25 4.37 -0.88
CA LYS A 215 21.74 3.10 -0.34
C LYS A 215 20.73 2.44 -1.28
N LEU A 216 19.84 3.21 -1.89
CA LEU A 216 18.88 2.71 -2.86
C LEU A 216 19.60 2.06 -4.06
N LEU A 217 20.59 2.77 -4.63
CA LEU A 217 21.38 2.25 -5.74
C LEU A 217 22.14 0.98 -5.34
N HIS A 218 22.78 0.98 -4.17
CA HIS A 218 23.49 -0.20 -3.66
C HIS A 218 22.53 -1.38 -3.42
N TYR A 219 21.35 -1.14 -2.85
CA TYR A 219 20.35 -2.16 -2.60
C TYR A 219 19.89 -2.82 -3.91
N VAL A 220 19.51 -2.01 -4.90
CA VAL A 220 19.07 -2.49 -6.20
C VAL A 220 20.16 -3.30 -6.90
N LYS A 221 21.42 -2.82 -6.87
CA LYS A 221 22.57 -3.57 -7.40
C LYS A 221 22.79 -4.89 -6.67
N SER A 222 22.64 -4.92 -5.34
CA SER A 222 22.80 -6.15 -4.56
C SER A 222 21.74 -7.21 -4.90
N LYS A 223 20.63 -6.79 -5.51
CA LYS A 223 19.47 -7.60 -5.91
C LYS A 223 19.25 -7.58 -7.42
N GLU A 224 20.32 -7.39 -8.19
CA GLU A 224 20.30 -7.21 -9.64
C GLU A 224 19.53 -8.31 -10.39
N GLN A 225 19.61 -9.57 -9.94
CA GLN A 225 18.87 -10.68 -10.57
C GLN A 225 17.36 -10.44 -10.62
N TYR A 226 16.80 -9.83 -9.57
CA TYR A 226 15.40 -9.46 -9.47
C TYR A 226 15.11 -8.18 -10.24
N PHE A 227 15.87 -7.11 -9.96
CA PHE A 227 15.59 -5.78 -10.52
C PHE A 227 15.88 -5.63 -12.03
N ARG A 228 16.60 -6.58 -12.65
CA ARG A 228 16.75 -6.62 -14.12
C ARG A 228 15.52 -7.11 -14.88
N HIS A 229 14.63 -7.84 -14.22
CA HIS A 229 13.52 -8.55 -14.88
C HIS A 229 12.20 -8.24 -14.19
N VAL A 230 11.94 -6.95 -13.94
CA VAL A 230 10.71 -6.51 -13.29
C VAL A 230 9.58 -6.48 -14.31
N ASP A 231 8.46 -7.14 -13.98
CA ASP A 231 7.27 -7.12 -14.82
C ASP A 231 6.58 -5.74 -14.82
N GLU A 232 5.75 -5.48 -15.83
CA GLU A 232 5.08 -4.18 -16.00
C GLU A 232 4.24 -3.76 -14.79
N GLU A 233 3.54 -4.69 -14.14
CA GLU A 233 2.66 -4.38 -13.01
C GLU A 233 3.49 -3.96 -11.79
N THR A 234 4.51 -4.75 -11.46
CA THR A 234 5.44 -4.44 -10.38
C THR A 234 6.18 -3.13 -10.65
N TYR A 235 6.55 -2.88 -11.90
CA TYR A 235 7.17 -1.63 -12.32
C TYR A 235 6.27 -0.41 -12.08
N GLN A 236 4.97 -0.49 -12.42
CA GLN A 236 4.03 0.60 -12.18
C GLN A 236 3.90 0.95 -10.70
N VAL A 237 3.92 -0.06 -9.83
CA VAL A 237 3.88 0.13 -8.37
C VAL A 237 5.16 0.73 -7.82
N LEU A 238 6.32 0.28 -8.29
CA LEU A 238 7.61 0.83 -7.88
C LEU A 238 7.75 2.31 -8.21
N ARG A 239 7.21 2.73 -9.36
CA ARG A 239 7.15 4.15 -9.72
C ARG A 239 6.29 4.95 -8.74
N GLU A 240 5.18 4.40 -8.29
CA GLU A 240 4.31 5.04 -7.29
C GLU A 240 5.04 5.18 -5.95
N PHE A 241 5.64 4.08 -5.48
CA PHE A 241 6.34 3.97 -4.20
C PHE A 241 7.56 4.86 -4.03
N LEU A 242 8.25 5.16 -5.13
CA LEU A 242 9.45 5.99 -5.13
C LEU A 242 9.14 7.49 -5.27
N HIS A 243 7.88 7.89 -5.47
CA HIS A 243 7.42 9.28 -5.60
C HIS A 243 8.24 10.18 -6.57
N SER A 244 9.03 9.59 -7.46
CA SER A 244 9.81 10.34 -8.46
C SER A 244 8.93 10.55 -9.68
N GLU A 245 8.00 11.50 -9.53
CA GLU A 245 7.00 11.81 -10.55
C GLU A 245 7.59 12.35 -11.86
N THR A 246 8.83 12.83 -11.86
CA THR A 246 9.44 13.47 -13.03
C THR A 246 10.62 12.71 -13.59
N ILE A 247 11.50 12.16 -12.75
CA ILE A 247 12.77 11.61 -13.23
C ILE A 247 12.65 10.12 -13.60
N LEU A 248 11.96 9.29 -12.78
CA LEU A 248 11.60 7.90 -13.15
C LEU A 248 10.60 7.86 -14.34
N LYS A 249 9.91 8.95 -14.69
CA LYS A 249 9.11 8.97 -15.92
C LYS A 249 9.99 9.00 -17.17
N GLN A 250 11.06 9.80 -17.16
CA GLN A 250 11.89 10.06 -18.34
C GLN A 250 12.90 8.95 -18.66
N ALA A 251 13.54 8.37 -17.63
CA ALA A 251 14.48 7.27 -17.83
C ALA A 251 13.78 6.01 -18.40
N PHE A 252 12.49 5.83 -18.08
CA PHE A 252 11.78 4.59 -18.34
C PHE A 252 10.74 4.67 -19.48
N GLU A 253 10.44 5.87 -20.02
CA GLU A 253 9.71 5.98 -21.29
C GLU A 253 10.52 5.44 -22.48
N LYS A 254 11.85 5.34 -22.35
CA LYS A 254 12.75 4.74 -23.34
C LYS A 254 12.65 3.20 -23.40
N GLU A 255 12.20 2.53 -22.34
CA GLU A 255 12.15 1.05 -22.23
C GLU A 255 10.77 0.45 -22.56
N LYS A 256 9.79 1.26 -22.95
CA LYS A 256 8.39 0.87 -23.27
C LYS A 256 8.21 -0.15 -24.42
N ARG A 257 9.28 -0.73 -24.97
CA ARG A 257 9.23 -1.70 -26.07
C ARG A 257 9.47 -3.15 -25.63
N GLU A 258 9.74 -3.41 -24.35
CA GLU A 258 10.06 -4.74 -23.83
C GLU A 258 9.06 -5.17 -22.73
N GLU A 259 8.79 -6.48 -22.61
CA GLU A 259 7.88 -7.06 -21.60
C GLU A 259 8.45 -7.01 -20.17
N GLN A 260 9.75 -6.76 -20.02
CA GLN A 260 10.47 -6.67 -18.76
C GLN A 260 11.33 -5.41 -18.73
N VAL A 261 11.45 -4.79 -17.55
CA VAL A 261 12.15 -3.51 -17.34
C VAL A 261 13.43 -3.73 -16.54
N ASP A 262 14.56 -3.19 -17.00
CA ASP A 262 15.84 -3.21 -16.28
C ASP A 262 15.93 -1.99 -15.34
N MET A 263 15.46 -2.16 -14.11
CA MET A 263 15.51 -1.10 -13.11
C MET A 263 16.93 -0.74 -12.66
N CYS A 264 17.90 -1.65 -12.79
CA CYS A 264 19.28 -1.36 -12.41
C CYS A 264 19.84 -0.28 -13.32
N LYS A 265 19.70 -0.49 -14.63
CA LYS A 265 20.12 0.47 -15.65
C LYS A 265 19.40 1.80 -15.49
N ALA A 266 18.08 1.77 -15.30
CA ALA A 266 17.32 3.00 -15.22
C ALA A 266 17.65 3.83 -13.97
N LEU A 267 17.94 3.22 -12.82
CA LEU A 267 18.42 3.95 -11.63
C LEU A 267 19.87 4.45 -11.79
N GLU A 268 20.73 3.72 -12.47
CA GLU A 268 22.08 4.19 -12.81
C GLU A 268 22.05 5.40 -13.75
N ASP A 269 21.25 5.32 -14.82
CA ASP A 269 21.04 6.41 -15.76
C ASP A 269 20.54 7.66 -15.01
N LEU A 270 19.61 7.51 -14.07
CA LEU A 270 19.11 8.60 -13.23
C LEU A 270 20.16 9.20 -12.30
N TYR A 271 21.00 8.36 -11.70
CA TYR A 271 22.08 8.84 -10.84
C TYR A 271 23.09 9.65 -11.65
N GLN A 272 23.45 9.16 -12.84
CA GLN A 272 24.36 9.84 -13.75
C GLN A 272 23.77 11.16 -14.28
N ASP A 273 22.49 11.17 -14.67
CA ASP A 273 21.71 12.35 -15.08
C ASP A 273 21.77 13.46 -14.02
N GLY A 274 21.60 13.08 -12.74
CA GLY A 274 21.69 14.01 -11.61
C GLY A 274 23.09 14.58 -11.37
N ILE A 275 24.15 13.79 -11.56
CA ILE A 275 25.54 14.28 -11.46
C ILE A 275 25.83 15.27 -12.59
N GLU A 276 25.37 14.95 -13.80
CA GLU A 276 25.51 15.81 -14.98
C GLU A 276 24.79 17.14 -14.79
N GLN A 277 23.51 17.12 -14.40
CA GLN A 277 22.75 18.32 -14.06
C GLN A 277 23.44 19.16 -12.99
N GLY A 278 23.82 18.53 -11.86
CA GLY A 278 24.46 19.25 -10.75
C GLY A 278 25.80 19.86 -11.13
N ALA A 279 26.54 19.27 -12.06
CA ALA A 279 27.77 19.86 -12.59
C ALA A 279 27.50 21.11 -13.42
N VAL A 280 26.51 21.06 -14.32
CA VAL A 280 26.14 22.20 -15.18
C VAL A 280 25.62 23.35 -14.33
N GLU A 281 24.67 23.08 -13.42
CA GLU A 281 24.10 24.10 -12.53
C GLU A 281 25.18 24.76 -11.66
N ALA A 282 26.10 23.98 -11.08
CA ALA A 282 27.20 24.54 -10.28
C ALA A 282 28.14 25.44 -11.10
N TYR A 283 28.43 25.09 -12.36
CA TYR A 283 29.26 25.95 -13.20
C TYR A 283 28.52 27.20 -13.68
N GLN A 284 27.22 27.11 -13.95
CA GLN A 284 26.39 28.26 -14.28
C GLN A 284 26.28 29.24 -13.11
N GLU A 285 26.09 28.75 -11.88
CA GLU A 285 26.03 29.59 -10.68
C GLU A 285 27.34 30.36 -10.42
N VAL A 286 28.48 29.81 -10.82
CA VAL A 286 29.79 30.46 -10.73
C VAL A 286 30.00 31.50 -11.86
N GLY A 287 29.13 31.53 -12.86
CA GLY A 287 29.13 32.54 -13.94
C GLY A 287 30.01 32.19 -15.13
N PHE A 288 30.33 30.92 -15.36
CA PHE A 288 31.06 30.49 -16.56
C PHE A 288 30.19 30.62 -17.82
N SER A 289 30.82 30.91 -18.97
CA SER A 289 30.14 30.91 -20.26
C SER A 289 29.73 29.50 -20.69
N LYS A 290 28.80 29.38 -21.64
CA LYS A 290 28.34 28.08 -22.14
C LYS A 290 29.50 27.25 -22.69
N GLU A 291 30.43 27.88 -23.41
CA GLU A 291 31.62 27.23 -23.98
C GLU A 291 32.58 26.74 -22.89
N GLU A 292 32.82 27.54 -21.85
CA GLU A 292 33.67 27.15 -20.72
C GLU A 292 33.06 25.98 -19.92
N ILE A 293 31.74 25.95 -19.80
CA ILE A 293 31.02 24.86 -19.13
C ILE A 293 31.15 23.56 -19.93
N ILE A 294 31.03 23.62 -21.27
CA ILE A 294 31.24 22.45 -22.15
C ILE A 294 32.63 21.87 -21.95
N GLU A 295 33.69 22.69 -21.96
CA GLU A 295 35.07 22.21 -21.73
C GLU A 295 35.25 21.57 -20.34
N ARG A 296 34.62 22.16 -19.30
CA ARG A 296 34.71 21.66 -17.92
C ARG A 296 33.95 20.36 -17.73
N VAL A 297 32.75 20.23 -18.30
CA VAL A 297 31.95 19.00 -18.32
C VAL A 297 32.71 17.91 -19.06
N GLN A 298 33.26 18.22 -20.24
CA GLN A 298 34.06 17.27 -21.02
C GLN A 298 35.24 16.70 -20.21
N LYS A 299 35.99 17.57 -19.52
CA LYS A 299 37.09 17.14 -18.64
C LYS A 299 36.61 16.33 -17.44
N LYS A 300 35.54 16.77 -16.77
CA LYS A 300 35.02 16.14 -15.55
C LYS A 300 34.52 14.71 -15.82
N PHE A 301 33.81 14.50 -16.92
CA PHE A 301 33.22 13.20 -17.27
C PHE A 301 34.05 12.40 -18.27
N SER A 302 35.18 12.93 -18.74
CA SER A 302 36.05 12.28 -19.73
C SER A 302 35.28 11.80 -20.97
N CYS A 303 34.40 12.64 -21.51
CA CYS A 303 33.53 12.32 -22.64
C CYS A 303 33.92 13.06 -23.93
N ALA A 304 33.27 12.70 -25.04
CA ALA A 304 33.40 13.41 -26.31
C ALA A 304 32.78 14.82 -26.21
N VAL A 305 33.28 15.77 -27.01
CA VAL A 305 32.77 17.17 -27.05
C VAL A 305 31.27 17.18 -27.33
N GLU A 306 30.82 16.41 -28.31
CA GLU A 306 29.40 16.28 -28.71
C GLU A 306 28.51 15.87 -27.52
N LYS A 307 28.99 14.94 -26.68
CA LYS A 307 28.26 14.50 -25.48
C LYS A 307 28.25 15.58 -24.40
N ALA A 308 29.36 16.31 -24.25
CA ALA A 308 29.41 17.44 -23.31
C ALA A 308 28.47 18.58 -23.74
N GLU A 309 28.40 18.88 -25.04
CA GLU A 309 27.44 19.83 -25.63
C GLU A 309 25.99 19.41 -25.35
N GLU A 310 25.63 18.14 -25.60
CA GLU A 310 24.30 17.61 -25.33
C GLU A 310 23.91 17.74 -23.84
N ILE A 311 24.82 17.38 -22.92
CA ILE A 311 24.62 17.52 -21.47
C ILE A 311 24.38 18.98 -21.09
N VAL A 312 25.24 19.88 -21.56
CA VAL A 312 25.14 21.32 -21.22
C VAL A 312 23.86 21.91 -21.78
N GLU A 313 23.51 21.59 -23.03
CA GLU A 313 22.30 22.08 -23.68
C GLU A 313 21.03 21.58 -22.99
N LYS A 314 21.03 20.32 -22.54
CA LYS A 314 19.91 19.71 -21.81
C LYS A 314 19.59 20.42 -20.49
N TYR A 315 20.60 20.89 -19.75
CA TYR A 315 20.42 21.50 -18.41
C TYR A 315 20.67 23.00 -18.38
N TRP A 316 20.88 23.63 -19.54
CA TRP A 316 21.12 25.07 -19.61
C TRP A 316 19.87 25.84 -19.18
N LYS A 317 19.96 26.62 -18.10
CA LYS A 317 18.93 27.60 -17.74
C LYS A 317 19.27 28.95 -18.39
N GLU A 318 18.33 29.48 -19.18
CA GLU A 318 18.42 30.81 -19.81
C GLU A 318 18.28 31.96 -18.81
#